data_AF-A0A484LNY3-F1
#
_entry.id   AF-A0A484LNY3-F1
#
_cell.length_a   1.000
_cell.length_b   1.000
_cell.length_c   1.000
_cell.angle_alpha   90.00
_cell.angle_beta   90.00
_cell.angle_gamma   90.00
#
_symmetry.space_group_name_H-M   'P 1'
#
loop_
_entity.id
_entity.type
_entity.pdbx_description
1 polymer ?
#
loop_
_entity_poly.entity_id
_entity_poly.type
_entity_poly.pdbx_seq_one_letter_code
_entity_poly.pdbx_strand_id
1 'polypeptide(L)'
;MIANGDSDLGRKRMSRQSLLPVSAPPPAAGSEEKLGFRSDGDRPAGKTRIMTSPSLDLVDDGGDRRTEKVPFLSRASSFNADAALGSPNHFGKQHRRRRSGSDSSLSVASGGYSFGEGVGMTASDTYLVTRLAIKLLTYLGIGYRWITRFLALGFYAFLLFPGFVQVGYYYFFSRQVRRSIVYGDQPRNRLDLYLPKNSNGPKPVVAFVTGGAWIIGYKAWGSLLGQQLSERGIIVACIDYRNFPQATIGEMVKDASQGIAFVCNNAAEYGGDPNRIYLMGQSAGAHISACVLVDHMIKEAGEGQSTSWSLSQIKAYFGLSGGYNLLHLVDHFDTRGLYRSLFLSIMEGEESLRKYSPEVMVQDPYVRNAVPLLPPVSLFHGTADYSIPCESSKKFADTLSELGGKAEAVMYEGKTHTDLFLQDPMRGGMDELLEDLISRIHCDNPEALAEASNAHKRRRLVPECMLKLATKVSPF
;
A
#
# COMPACT_ATOMS: atom_id res chain seq x y z
N MET A 1 54.95 -31.97 -35.82
CA MET A 1 53.50 -31.67 -35.76
C MET A 1 53.39 -30.15 -35.57
N ILE A 2 53.60 -29.33 -36.62
CA ILE A 2 52.56 -28.74 -37.51
C ILE A 2 51.40 -28.18 -36.67
N ALA A 3 51.22 -26.89 -36.33
CA ALA A 3 51.57 -25.58 -36.90
C ALA A 3 50.70 -25.11 -38.10
N ASN A 4 49.99 -24.00 -37.83
CA ASN A 4 49.67 -22.84 -38.68
C ASN A 4 48.79 -22.98 -39.94
N GLY A 5 47.74 -22.14 -39.97
CA GLY A 5 47.08 -21.67 -41.18
C GLY A 5 46.92 -20.15 -41.08
N ASP A 6 47.84 -19.45 -41.74
CA ASP A 6 47.99 -18.00 -41.80
C ASP A 6 47.17 -17.41 -42.96
N SER A 7 46.80 -16.13 -42.81
CA SER A 7 46.56 -15.08 -43.81
C SER A 7 46.15 -15.44 -45.27
N ASP A 8 45.08 -14.80 -45.76
CA ASP A 8 45.21 -14.04 -47.02
C ASP A 8 44.26 -12.84 -47.16
N LEU A 9 44.84 -11.76 -47.68
CA LEU A 9 44.29 -10.43 -47.91
C LEU A 9 43.74 -10.33 -49.34
N GLY A 10 42.46 -9.99 -49.49
CA GLY A 10 41.84 -9.73 -50.80
C GLY A 10 41.09 -8.41 -50.84
N ARG A 11 41.82 -7.31 -51.09
CA ARG A 11 41.32 -5.94 -51.26
C ARG A 11 41.12 -5.65 -52.76
N LYS A 12 39.93 -5.21 -53.22
CA LYS A 12 39.73 -4.02 -54.11
C LYS A 12 38.36 -3.93 -54.84
N ARG A 13 37.84 -2.69 -54.79
CA ARG A 13 37.11 -1.88 -55.80
C ARG A 13 35.67 -2.29 -56.17
N MET A 14 34.65 -1.47 -55.85
CA MET A 14 34.24 -0.16 -56.44
C MET A 14 33.59 -0.23 -57.83
N SER A 15 32.27 0.03 -57.85
CA SER A 15 31.53 0.85 -58.84
C SER A 15 30.31 1.42 -58.08
N ARG A 16 30.20 2.69 -57.69
CA ARG A 16 30.05 3.96 -58.43
C ARG A 16 29.01 3.94 -59.56
N GLN A 17 27.85 4.55 -59.26
CA GLN A 17 27.12 5.56 -60.06
C GLN A 17 26.15 6.28 -59.08
N SER A 18 26.41 7.51 -58.59
CA SER A 18 26.27 8.86 -59.18
C SER A 18 24.81 9.28 -59.45
N LEU A 19 24.20 10.12 -58.60
CA LEU A 19 24.13 11.61 -58.61
C LEU A 19 22.89 12.14 -59.40
N LEU A 20 21.81 12.59 -58.72
CA LEU A 20 21.33 14.00 -58.52
C LEU A 20 20.35 14.53 -59.62
N PRO A 21 19.65 15.69 -59.52
CA PRO A 21 18.96 16.37 -58.38
C PRO A 21 17.63 17.14 -58.74
N VAL A 22 16.91 17.63 -57.70
CA VAL A 22 16.27 18.98 -57.49
C VAL A 22 15.14 19.55 -58.41
N SER A 23 14.00 19.90 -57.79
CA SER A 23 13.33 21.25 -57.73
C SER A 23 11.80 21.25 -57.93
N ALA A 24 11.11 22.07 -57.12
CA ALA A 24 9.69 22.49 -57.21
C ALA A 24 9.56 23.87 -57.95
N PRO A 25 8.43 24.63 -57.86
CA PRO A 25 7.07 24.55 -58.48
C PRO A 25 6.76 25.86 -59.31
N PRO A 26 5.55 26.51 -59.40
CA PRO A 26 4.11 26.16 -59.59
C PRO A 26 3.53 26.77 -60.94
N PRO A 27 2.21 27.06 -61.20
CA PRO A 27 1.39 28.12 -60.56
C PRO A 27 -0.14 27.83 -60.43
N ALA A 28 -0.85 28.86 -59.92
CA ALA A 28 -2.22 28.89 -59.37
C ALA A 28 -3.32 29.45 -60.31
N ALA A 29 -4.59 29.23 -59.95
CA ALA A 29 -5.77 30.14 -60.05
C ALA A 29 -6.99 29.38 -59.46
N GLY A 30 -7.62 29.82 -58.37
CA GLY A 30 -8.70 30.84 -58.32
C GLY A 30 -10.05 30.12 -58.53
N SER A 31 -11.06 30.15 -57.65
CA SER A 31 -11.61 31.27 -56.86
C SER A 31 -12.58 30.77 -55.77
N GLU A 32 -12.63 31.51 -54.64
CA GLU A 32 -13.81 31.96 -53.84
C GLU A 32 -14.92 30.97 -53.46
N GLU A 33 -15.60 31.04 -52.31
CA GLU A 33 -15.51 31.69 -51.01
C GLU A 33 -16.80 31.19 -50.31
N LYS A 34 -16.75 30.76 -49.04
CA LYS A 34 -17.75 31.15 -48.02
C LYS A 34 -17.40 30.65 -46.63
N LEU A 35 -17.01 31.63 -45.81
CA LEU A 35 -17.13 31.79 -44.36
C LEU A 35 -17.60 30.60 -43.49
N GLY A 36 -16.77 30.29 -42.49
CA GLY A 36 -17.17 29.60 -41.27
C GLY A 36 -16.02 29.50 -40.28
N PHE A 37 -15.85 30.53 -39.44
CA PHE A 37 -14.92 30.56 -38.31
C PHE A 37 -15.07 29.32 -37.40
N ARG A 38 -13.99 28.54 -37.20
CA ARG A 38 -13.64 27.94 -35.89
C ARG A 38 -12.21 27.38 -35.93
N SER A 39 -11.48 27.70 -34.87
CA SER A 39 -10.04 27.49 -34.70
C SER A 39 -9.64 26.03 -34.59
N ASP A 40 -8.56 25.69 -35.30
CA ASP A 40 -7.73 24.50 -35.08
C ASP A 40 -7.16 24.43 -33.66
N GLY A 41 -6.91 23.20 -33.23
CA GLY A 41 -6.19 22.90 -32.00
C GLY A 41 -6.04 21.40 -31.77
N ASP A 42 -5.27 20.76 -32.65
CA ASP A 42 -4.62 19.47 -32.43
C ASP A 42 -4.01 19.39 -31.02
N ARG A 43 -4.22 18.28 -30.30
CA ARG A 43 -3.46 17.91 -29.11
C ARG A 43 -3.32 16.38 -29.00
N PRO A 44 -2.10 15.84 -28.97
CA PRO A 44 -1.78 14.68 -28.16
C PRO A 44 -1.20 15.18 -26.83
N ALA A 45 -1.91 15.00 -25.73
CA ALA A 45 -1.37 15.28 -24.40
C ALA A 45 -2.02 14.34 -23.37
N GLY A 46 -1.19 13.71 -22.54
CA GLY A 46 -1.63 12.87 -21.43
C GLY A 46 -2.72 13.56 -20.61
N LYS A 47 -3.86 12.87 -20.43
CA LYS A 47 -4.97 13.41 -19.66
C LYS A 47 -4.66 13.24 -18.18
N THR A 48 -4.09 14.27 -17.55
CA THR A 48 -4.15 14.40 -16.09
C THR A 48 -5.58 14.79 -15.72
N ARG A 49 -6.28 13.93 -14.96
CA ARG A 49 -7.62 14.22 -14.43
C ARG A 49 -7.49 14.52 -12.93
N ILE A 50 -7.83 15.75 -12.55
CA ILE A 50 -7.96 16.17 -11.14
C ILE A 50 -9.45 16.07 -10.79
N MET A 51 -9.80 15.28 -9.79
CA MET A 51 -11.16 15.15 -9.29
C MET A 51 -11.36 16.08 -8.09
N THR A 52 -12.38 16.94 -8.14
CA THR A 52 -12.81 17.79 -7.03
C THR A 52 -14.15 17.29 -6.48
N SER A 53 -14.31 17.22 -5.17
CA SER A 53 -15.57 16.89 -4.51
C SER A 53 -16.57 18.06 -4.60
N PRO A 54 -17.87 17.85 -4.85
CA PRO A 54 -18.86 18.91 -4.74
C PRO A 54 -19.17 19.21 -3.25
N SER A 55 -19.08 20.48 -2.89
CA SER A 55 -19.52 21.04 -1.60
C SER A 55 -21.05 20.91 -1.46
N LEU A 56 -21.49 20.30 -0.36
CA LEU A 56 -22.89 20.17 0.02
C LEU A 56 -23.39 21.48 0.62
N ASP A 57 -24.33 22.12 -0.09
CA ASP A 57 -25.12 23.23 0.41
C ASP A 57 -26.01 22.78 1.58
N LEU A 58 -25.94 23.53 2.67
CA LEU A 58 -26.76 23.38 3.86
C LEU A 58 -28.16 23.94 3.58
N VAL A 59 -29.17 23.07 3.65
CA VAL A 59 -30.57 23.49 3.79
C VAL A 59 -30.98 23.27 5.25
N ASP A 60 -31.35 24.37 5.87
CA ASP A 60 -31.88 24.58 7.20
C ASP A 60 -33.29 23.97 7.33
N ASP A 61 -33.54 23.17 8.37
CA ASP A 61 -34.89 22.94 8.86
C ASP A 61 -34.88 22.76 10.38
N GLY A 62 -35.67 23.59 11.05
CA GLY A 62 -35.76 23.70 12.50
C GLY A 62 -36.81 22.77 13.08
N GLY A 63 -36.67 22.41 14.37
CA GLY A 63 -37.74 21.69 15.05
C GLY A 63 -37.40 20.98 16.35
N ASP A 64 -37.30 21.78 17.41
CA ASP A 64 -37.81 21.52 18.76
C ASP A 64 -37.16 20.51 19.73
N ARG A 65 -36.99 21.00 20.97
CA ARG A 65 -36.43 20.31 22.14
C ARG A 65 -37.53 19.58 22.90
N ARG A 66 -37.22 18.42 23.48
CA ARG A 66 -37.80 18.01 24.79
C ARG A 66 -36.87 17.06 25.54
N THR A 67 -36.42 17.55 26.68
CA THR A 67 -35.72 16.85 27.76
C THR A 67 -36.72 16.11 28.65
N GLU A 68 -36.49 14.83 28.93
CA GLU A 68 -37.00 14.19 30.15
C GLU A 68 -35.87 13.38 30.81
N LYS A 69 -35.58 13.75 32.06
CA LYS A 69 -34.81 12.99 33.05
C LYS A 69 -35.79 12.23 33.94
N VAL A 70 -35.25 11.29 34.73
CA VAL A 70 -35.69 10.76 36.07
C VAL A 70 -35.88 9.22 36.03
N PRO A 71 -35.50 8.43 37.08
CA PRO A 71 -34.34 8.50 37.97
C PRO A 71 -33.66 7.12 38.23
N PHE A 72 -32.54 7.18 38.95
CA PHE A 72 -31.86 6.06 39.63
C PHE A 72 -32.56 5.65 40.92
N LEU A 73 -32.66 4.33 41.18
CA LEU A 73 -32.68 3.66 42.50
C LEU A 73 -32.28 2.18 42.29
N SER A 74 -31.77 1.41 43.23
CA SER A 74 -30.71 1.55 44.23
C SER A 74 -30.52 0.15 44.85
N ARG A 75 -29.28 -0.13 45.26
CA ARG A 75 -28.84 -1.05 46.34
C ARG A 75 -29.22 -2.54 46.31
N ALA A 76 -28.15 -3.33 46.20
CA ALA A 76 -28.04 -4.72 46.58
C ALA A 76 -27.57 -4.90 48.05
N SER A 77 -27.92 -6.08 48.54
CA SER A 77 -27.21 -7.00 49.47
C SER A 77 -27.06 -6.69 50.97
N SER A 78 -27.61 -7.61 51.76
CA SER A 78 -27.15 -8.06 53.10
C SER A 78 -27.64 -9.51 53.28
N PHE A 79 -26.75 -10.51 53.20
CA PHE A 79 -26.18 -11.30 54.31
C PHE A 79 -27.17 -12.13 55.14
N ASN A 80 -27.10 -13.47 55.04
CA ASN A 80 -26.60 -14.39 56.08
C ASN A 80 -27.15 -15.83 55.94
N ALA A 81 -26.23 -16.79 55.99
CA ALA A 81 -26.36 -18.21 56.32
C ALA A 81 -24.92 -18.64 56.69
N ASP A 82 -24.55 -19.41 57.70
CA ASP A 82 -25.25 -20.20 58.71
C ASP A 82 -24.31 -20.34 59.93
N ALA A 83 -24.87 -20.69 61.08
CA ALA A 83 -24.17 -21.02 62.31
C ALA A 83 -24.14 -22.54 62.55
N ALA A 84 -23.09 -23.04 63.21
CA ALA A 84 -23.05 -24.14 64.22
C ALA A 84 -21.66 -24.84 64.19
N LEU A 85 -20.81 -24.69 65.23
CA LEU A 85 -20.72 -25.45 66.51
C LEU A 85 -19.90 -26.76 66.42
N GLY A 86 -18.80 -26.84 67.20
CA GLY A 86 -18.08 -28.08 67.49
C GLY A 86 -16.61 -27.91 67.92
N SER A 87 -16.36 -27.90 69.24
CA SER A 87 -15.04 -27.93 69.92
C SER A 87 -14.59 -29.40 70.20
N PRO A 88 -13.46 -29.71 70.90
CA PRO A 88 -12.08 -29.17 70.86
C PRO A 88 -10.99 -30.29 70.97
N ASN A 89 -9.73 -29.87 71.19
CA ASN A 89 -8.55 -30.58 71.75
C ASN A 89 -7.55 -31.29 70.81
N HIS A 90 -6.31 -30.76 70.76
CA HIS A 90 -5.16 -31.49 71.29
C HIS A 90 -3.93 -30.60 71.63
N PHE A 91 -3.49 -30.79 72.88
CA PHE A 91 -2.21 -30.54 73.56
C PHE A 91 -0.91 -30.28 72.78
N GLY A 92 -0.04 -29.42 73.35
CA GLY A 92 1.41 -29.50 73.09
C GLY A 92 2.34 -28.37 73.58
N LYS A 93 2.49 -28.19 74.91
CA LYS A 93 3.69 -27.73 75.67
C LYS A 93 4.45 -26.46 75.19
N GLN A 94 4.30 -25.32 75.87
CA GLN A 94 5.16 -24.86 76.99
C GLN A 94 6.69 -25.03 76.81
N HIS A 95 7.39 -23.91 76.64
CA HIS A 95 8.58 -23.63 77.47
C HIS A 95 8.65 -22.15 77.85
N ARG A 96 8.66 -21.94 79.16
CA ARG A 96 8.74 -20.69 79.90
C ARG A 96 10.22 -20.41 80.20
N ARG A 97 10.73 -19.24 79.83
CA ARG A 97 11.85 -18.62 80.55
C ARG A 97 11.62 -17.11 80.65
N ARG A 98 11.51 -16.66 81.90
CA ARG A 98 11.26 -15.29 82.35
C ARG A 98 12.54 -14.84 83.05
N ARG A 99 13.13 -13.69 82.68
CA ARG A 99 13.64 -12.65 83.60
C ARG A 99 14.37 -11.52 82.88
N SER A 100 13.99 -10.30 83.30
CA SER A 100 14.78 -9.05 83.45
C SER A 100 15.47 -8.52 82.19
N GLY A 101 15.22 -7.31 81.68
CA GLY A 101 14.71 -6.09 82.29
C GLY A 101 15.65 -4.96 81.85
N SER A 102 15.15 -4.04 81.02
CA SER A 102 15.68 -2.68 80.86
C SER A 102 14.75 -1.89 79.96
N ASP A 103 14.27 -0.77 80.48
CA ASP A 103 13.37 0.18 79.85
C ASP A 103 13.93 0.72 78.52
N SER A 104 13.08 0.75 77.50
CA SER A 104 13.13 1.80 76.49
C SER A 104 11.71 2.09 76.00
N SER A 105 11.23 3.24 76.47
CA SER A 105 10.03 3.93 76.03
C SER A 105 10.03 4.15 74.51
N LEU A 106 9.09 3.53 73.79
CA LEU A 106 8.65 4.02 72.49
C LEU A 106 7.13 3.92 72.40
N SER A 107 6.51 5.10 72.45
CA SER A 107 5.12 5.37 72.14
C SER A 107 4.73 4.78 70.79
N VAL A 108 3.75 3.89 70.80
CA VAL A 108 3.03 3.46 69.59
C VAL A 108 2.17 4.64 69.14
N ALA A 109 2.69 5.42 68.18
CA ALA A 109 1.89 6.35 67.41
C ALA A 109 1.15 5.56 66.33
N SER A 110 -0.15 5.39 66.53
CA SER A 110 -1.12 5.05 65.50
C SER A 110 -1.16 6.17 64.45
N GLY A 111 -0.33 6.07 63.42
CA GLY A 111 -0.39 6.90 62.21
C GLY A 111 -1.27 6.21 61.18
N GLY A 112 -2.51 6.68 61.02
CA GLY A 112 -3.33 6.31 59.88
C GLY A 112 -2.68 6.79 58.59
N TYR A 113 -2.32 5.85 57.72
CA TYR A 113 -1.87 6.18 56.37
C TYR A 113 -3.02 6.87 55.63
N SER A 114 -2.90 8.17 55.43
CA SER A 114 -3.81 8.93 54.58
C SER A 114 -3.63 8.46 53.14
N PHE A 115 -4.73 8.14 52.47
CA PHE A 115 -4.77 7.78 51.04
C PHE A 115 -4.05 8.81 50.15
N GLY A 116 -3.89 10.07 50.61
CA GLY A 116 -3.12 11.11 49.93
C GLY A 116 -1.59 10.96 49.98
N GLU A 117 -1.02 10.37 51.03
CA GLU A 117 0.44 10.18 51.15
C GLU A 117 0.94 9.03 50.26
N GLY A 118 0.13 7.98 50.11
CA GLY A 118 0.44 6.88 49.18
C GLY A 118 0.37 7.30 47.71
N VAL A 119 -0.58 8.17 47.35
CA VAL A 119 -0.71 8.71 45.99
C VAL A 119 0.44 9.69 45.68
N GLY A 120 0.87 10.50 46.65
CA GLY A 120 1.98 11.44 46.50
C GLY A 120 3.34 10.75 46.25
N MET A 121 3.66 9.71 47.02
CA MET A 121 4.89 8.92 46.82
C MET A 121 4.86 8.13 45.49
N THR A 122 3.74 7.51 45.15
CA THR A 122 3.62 6.77 43.88
C THR A 122 3.73 7.71 42.67
N ALA A 123 3.19 8.93 42.77
CA ALA A 123 3.32 9.95 41.73
C ALA A 123 4.76 10.47 41.60
N SER A 124 5.48 10.70 42.70
CA SER A 124 6.88 11.13 42.66
C SER A 124 7.79 10.07 42.06
N ASP A 125 7.56 8.80 42.38
CA ASP A 125 8.34 7.68 41.85
C ASP A 125 8.06 7.47 40.36
N THR A 126 6.79 7.54 39.95
CA THR A 126 6.41 7.48 38.54
C THR A 126 7.01 8.64 37.75
N TYR A 127 7.02 9.85 38.32
CA TYR A 127 7.66 11.02 37.72
C TYR A 127 9.18 10.85 37.62
N LEU A 128 9.83 10.35 38.66
CA LEU A 128 11.28 10.12 38.67
C LEU A 128 11.67 9.07 37.63
N VAL A 129 10.96 7.94 37.58
CA VAL A 129 11.17 6.86 36.60
C VAL A 129 10.94 7.35 35.19
N THR A 130 9.84 8.08 34.94
CA THR A 130 9.54 8.66 33.62
C THR A 130 10.64 9.65 33.20
N ARG A 131 11.10 10.51 34.11
CA ARG A 131 12.17 11.48 33.86
C ARG A 131 13.51 10.80 33.56
N LEU A 132 13.85 9.74 34.30
CA LEU A 132 15.05 8.96 34.07
C LEU A 132 14.98 8.16 32.76
N ALA A 133 13.83 7.61 32.41
CA ALA A 133 13.59 6.95 31.13
C ALA A 133 13.74 7.93 29.96
N ILE A 134 13.18 9.14 30.06
CA ILE A 134 13.34 10.19 29.03
C ILE A 134 14.83 10.58 28.90
N LYS A 135 15.55 10.76 30.01
CA LYS A 135 17.00 11.03 30.00
C LYS A 135 17.78 9.89 29.34
N LEU A 136 17.47 8.63 29.67
CA LEU A 136 18.10 7.46 29.08
C LEU A 136 17.83 7.38 27.57
N LEU A 137 16.61 7.63 27.12
CA LEU A 137 16.26 7.70 25.70
C LEU A 137 17.03 8.80 24.97
N THR A 138 17.24 9.96 25.62
CA THR A 138 18.07 11.04 25.05
C THR A 138 19.55 10.63 24.96
N TYR A 139 20.08 9.92 25.97
CA TYR A 139 21.45 9.37 25.95
C TYR A 139 21.63 8.26 24.91
N LEU A 140 20.59 7.47 24.62
CA LEU A 140 20.57 6.46 23.56
C LEU A 140 20.43 7.07 22.14
N GLY A 141 20.47 8.40 22.01
CA GLY A 141 20.34 9.10 20.73
C GLY A 141 18.92 9.07 20.15
N ILE A 142 17.93 8.58 20.89
CA ILE A 142 16.52 8.60 20.48
C ILE A 142 16.01 10.02 20.74
N GLY A 143 16.25 10.90 19.77
CA GLY A 143 15.81 12.28 19.83
C GLY A 143 14.28 12.38 20.02
N TYR A 144 13.84 13.47 20.66
CA TYR A 144 12.42 13.77 20.88
C TYR A 144 11.54 13.64 19.61
N ARG A 145 12.12 13.91 18.43
CA ARG A 145 11.45 13.71 17.12
C ARG A 145 11.06 12.25 16.87
N TRP A 146 11.89 11.28 17.23
CA TRP A 146 11.57 9.85 17.07
C TRP A 146 10.47 9.40 18.03
N ILE A 147 10.52 9.86 19.28
CA ILE A 147 9.50 9.57 20.30
C ILE A 147 8.14 10.11 19.85
N THR A 148 8.08 11.37 19.40
CA THR A 148 6.82 11.96 18.92
C THR A 148 6.26 11.25 17.70
N ARG A 149 7.11 10.82 16.75
CA ARG A 149 6.69 10.03 15.58
C ARG A 149 6.20 8.64 15.95
N PHE A 150 6.87 7.97 16.88
CA PHE A 150 6.44 6.66 17.39
C PHE A 150 5.10 6.74 18.10
N LEU A 151 4.92 7.75 18.97
CA LEU A 151 3.63 8.00 19.64
C LEU A 151 2.52 8.35 18.64
N ALA A 152 2.82 9.18 17.64
CA ALA A 152 1.87 9.51 16.57
C ALA A 152 1.46 8.25 15.79
N LEU A 153 2.42 7.39 15.42
CA LEU A 153 2.14 6.11 14.76
C LEU A 153 1.31 5.17 15.64
N GLY A 154 1.63 5.07 16.93
CA GLY A 154 0.85 4.26 17.88
C GLY A 154 -0.59 4.77 18.03
N PHE A 155 -0.78 6.08 18.12
CA PHE A 155 -2.11 6.68 18.18
C PHE A 155 -2.88 6.52 16.86
N TYR A 156 -2.21 6.68 15.73
CA TYR A 156 -2.77 6.42 14.40
C TYR A 156 -3.24 4.96 14.27
N ALA A 157 -2.41 3.99 14.66
CA ALA A 157 -2.77 2.58 14.64
C ALA A 157 -3.93 2.26 15.58
N PHE A 158 -3.98 2.87 16.77
CA PHE A 158 -5.10 2.74 17.69
C PHE A 158 -6.42 3.25 17.08
N LEU A 159 -6.40 4.37 16.37
CA LEU A 159 -7.59 4.92 15.72
C LEU A 159 -8.13 4.02 14.60
N LEU A 160 -7.26 3.28 13.92
CA LEU A 160 -7.65 2.34 12.86
C LEU A 160 -7.88 0.91 13.36
N PHE A 161 -7.58 0.64 14.64
CA PHE A 161 -7.66 -0.69 15.24
C PHE A 161 -9.00 -1.41 15.02
N PRO A 162 -10.18 -0.75 15.17
CA PRO A 162 -11.46 -1.42 14.90
C PRO A 162 -11.58 -1.95 13.46
N GLY A 163 -10.99 -1.23 12.50
CA GLY A 163 -10.96 -1.64 11.10
C GLY A 163 -10.02 -2.83 10.89
N PHE A 164 -8.82 -2.77 11.45
CA PHE A 164 -7.85 -3.87 11.39
C PHE A 164 -8.38 -5.17 12.01
N VAL A 165 -9.10 -5.10 13.13
CA VAL A 165 -9.72 -6.29 13.76
C VAL A 165 -10.77 -6.91 12.82
N GLN A 166 -11.61 -6.10 12.18
CA GLN A 166 -12.62 -6.61 11.24
C GLN A 166 -11.99 -7.24 9.99
N VAL A 167 -10.98 -6.59 9.40
CA VAL A 167 -10.24 -7.14 8.25
C VAL A 167 -9.50 -8.41 8.64
N GLY A 168 -8.87 -8.44 9.82
CA GLY A 168 -8.22 -9.62 10.36
C GLY A 168 -9.19 -10.78 10.57
N TYR A 169 -10.37 -10.51 11.13
CA TYR A 169 -11.42 -11.52 11.26
C TYR A 169 -11.83 -12.08 9.90
N TYR A 170 -12.06 -11.22 8.91
CA TYR A 170 -12.35 -11.66 7.54
C TYR A 170 -11.21 -12.53 6.98
N TYR A 171 -9.96 -12.07 7.11
CA TYR A 171 -8.78 -12.78 6.61
C TYR A 171 -8.63 -14.20 7.17
N PHE A 172 -8.85 -14.39 8.48
CA PHE A 172 -8.65 -15.69 9.13
C PHE A 172 -9.85 -16.62 9.03
N PHE A 173 -11.09 -16.10 9.03
CA PHE A 173 -12.30 -16.91 9.18
C PHE A 173 -13.19 -16.97 7.94
N SER A 174 -12.94 -16.15 6.91
CA SER A 174 -13.71 -16.20 5.67
C SER A 174 -13.34 -17.42 4.83
N ARG A 175 -14.37 -18.14 4.33
CA ARG A 175 -14.18 -19.25 3.37
C ARG A 175 -13.78 -18.76 1.98
N GLN A 176 -13.98 -17.47 1.70
CA GLN A 176 -13.63 -16.84 0.43
C GLN A 176 -12.12 -16.52 0.33
N VAL A 177 -11.36 -16.67 1.42
CA VAL A 177 -9.92 -16.40 1.44
C VAL A 177 -9.16 -17.72 1.43
N ARG A 178 -8.46 -18.01 0.33
CA ARG A 178 -7.51 -19.14 0.26
C ARG A 178 -6.12 -18.61 0.55
N ARG A 179 -5.59 -18.95 1.72
CA ARG A 179 -4.31 -18.41 2.20
C ARG A 179 -3.12 -19.31 1.83
N SER A 180 -1.98 -18.66 1.64
CA SER A 180 -0.65 -19.26 1.53
C SER A 180 -0.50 -20.29 0.41
N ILE A 181 -1.08 -20.00 -0.76
CA ILE A 181 -0.88 -20.79 -1.97
C ILE A 181 0.56 -20.61 -2.44
N VAL A 182 1.24 -21.72 -2.71
CA VAL A 182 2.64 -21.74 -3.12
C VAL A 182 2.76 -21.44 -4.60
N TYR A 183 3.57 -20.43 -4.96
CA TYR A 183 3.88 -20.13 -6.36
C TYR A 183 5.37 -20.33 -6.71
N GLY A 184 6.24 -20.50 -5.72
CA GLY A 184 7.67 -20.71 -5.93
C GLY A 184 8.42 -21.18 -4.69
N ASP A 185 9.72 -21.40 -4.86
CA ASP A 185 10.54 -22.14 -3.91
C ASP A 185 10.94 -21.35 -2.66
N GLN A 186 10.95 -20.01 -2.75
CA GLN A 186 11.36 -19.18 -1.62
C GLN A 186 10.29 -19.19 -0.52
N PRO A 187 10.67 -19.00 0.77
CA PRO A 187 9.73 -19.06 1.89
C PRO A 187 8.54 -18.11 1.76
N ARG A 188 8.77 -16.95 1.14
CA ARG A 188 7.75 -15.91 0.91
C ARG A 188 7.12 -15.97 -0.47
N ASN A 189 7.45 -16.95 -1.32
CA ASN A 189 6.79 -17.13 -2.62
C ASN A 189 5.42 -17.79 -2.43
N ARG A 190 4.53 -17.03 -1.81
CA ARG A 190 3.16 -17.39 -1.44
C ARG A 190 2.21 -16.30 -1.87
N LEU A 191 0.97 -16.64 -2.14
CA LEU A 191 -0.09 -15.66 -2.35
C LEU A 191 -1.35 -16.03 -1.59
N ASP A 192 -2.19 -15.04 -1.34
CA ASP A 192 -3.53 -15.23 -0.80
C ASP A 192 -4.56 -14.86 -1.88
N LEU A 193 -5.53 -15.74 -2.13
CA LEU A 193 -6.63 -15.49 -3.06
C LEU A 193 -7.89 -15.06 -2.31
N TYR A 194 -8.53 -14.01 -2.81
CA TYR A 194 -9.83 -13.51 -2.39
C TYR A 194 -10.83 -13.80 -3.49
N LEU A 195 -11.75 -14.71 -3.22
CA LEU A 195 -12.71 -15.21 -4.19
C LEU A 195 -14.08 -14.54 -4.00
N PRO A 196 -14.76 -14.16 -5.08
CA PRO A 196 -16.12 -13.63 -4.98
C PRO A 196 -17.07 -14.72 -4.46
N LYS A 197 -18.13 -14.29 -3.76
CA LYS A 197 -19.17 -15.22 -3.27
C LYS A 197 -19.95 -15.88 -4.41
N ASN A 198 -20.13 -15.14 -5.51
CA ASN A 198 -20.82 -15.62 -6.70
C ASN A 198 -19.79 -16.24 -7.67
N SER A 199 -19.97 -17.53 -7.97
CA SER A 199 -19.12 -18.31 -8.88
C SER A 199 -19.70 -18.43 -10.31
N ASN A 200 -20.70 -17.61 -10.67
CA ASN A 200 -21.30 -17.66 -12.00
C ASN A 200 -20.34 -17.10 -13.06
N GLY A 201 -19.81 -18.00 -13.88
CA GLY A 201 -18.94 -17.70 -15.01
C GLY A 201 -17.54 -17.22 -14.62
N PRO A 202 -16.63 -17.11 -15.62
CA PRO A 202 -15.27 -16.60 -15.42
C PRO A 202 -15.26 -15.17 -14.88
N LYS A 203 -14.42 -14.91 -13.87
CA LYS A 203 -14.31 -13.62 -13.19
C LYS A 203 -13.02 -12.88 -13.55
N PRO A 204 -13.02 -11.54 -13.65
CA PRO A 204 -11.78 -10.79 -13.80
C PRO A 204 -10.85 -11.05 -12.60
N VAL A 205 -9.54 -11.01 -12.83
CA VAL A 205 -8.52 -11.31 -11.83
C VAL A 205 -7.59 -10.12 -11.66
N VAL A 206 -7.34 -9.70 -10.42
CA VAL A 206 -6.33 -8.69 -10.08
C VAL A 206 -5.16 -9.38 -9.38
N ALA A 207 -4.01 -9.43 -10.05
CA ALA A 207 -2.73 -9.77 -9.42
C ALA A 207 -2.24 -8.52 -8.65
N PHE A 208 -2.24 -8.59 -7.32
CA PHE A 208 -1.92 -7.45 -6.47
C PHE A 208 -0.58 -7.63 -5.76
N VAL A 209 0.33 -6.66 -5.92
CA VAL A 209 1.63 -6.61 -5.25
C VAL A 209 1.59 -5.52 -4.17
N THR A 210 1.63 -5.93 -2.91
CA THR A 210 1.55 -5.02 -1.75
C THR A 210 2.81 -4.18 -1.60
N GLY A 211 2.66 -2.97 -1.07
CA GLY A 211 3.79 -2.13 -0.64
C GLY A 211 4.30 -2.47 0.75
N GLY A 212 5.16 -1.59 1.27
CA GLY A 212 5.81 -1.76 2.58
C GLY A 212 7.28 -1.32 2.58
N ALA A 213 7.60 -0.25 1.82
CA ALA A 213 8.94 0.31 1.70
C ALA A 213 10.05 -0.75 1.48
N TRP A 214 9.74 -1.82 0.73
CA TRP A 214 10.65 -2.94 0.43
C TRP A 214 11.15 -3.77 1.64
N ILE A 215 10.75 -3.41 2.86
CA ILE A 215 11.27 -4.01 4.10
C ILE A 215 10.18 -4.82 4.83
N ILE A 216 8.94 -4.34 4.84
CA ILE A 216 7.88 -4.86 5.72
C ILE A 216 6.62 -5.33 4.98
N GLY A 217 6.60 -5.29 3.65
CA GLY A 217 5.44 -5.72 2.87
C GLY A 217 5.00 -7.14 3.17
N TYR A 218 3.71 -7.43 3.11
CA TYR A 218 3.16 -8.77 3.37
C TYR A 218 1.80 -8.94 2.68
N LYS A 219 1.56 -10.10 2.06
CA LYS A 219 0.29 -10.40 1.32
C LYS A 219 -0.99 -10.11 2.10
N ALA A 220 -1.00 -10.30 3.43
CA ALA A 220 -2.19 -10.03 4.24
C ALA A 220 -2.52 -8.54 4.34
N TRP A 221 -1.59 -7.63 4.02
CA TRP A 221 -1.90 -6.19 3.97
C TRP A 221 -2.80 -5.83 2.79
N GLY A 222 -2.85 -6.69 1.76
CA GLY A 222 -3.82 -6.59 0.69
C GLY A 222 -5.23 -7.06 1.06
N SER A 223 -5.48 -7.54 2.28
CA SER A 223 -6.77 -8.11 2.67
C SER A 223 -7.95 -7.16 2.50
N LEU A 224 -7.75 -5.87 2.79
CA LEU A 224 -8.82 -4.87 2.69
C LEU A 224 -9.22 -4.65 1.22
N LEU A 225 -8.23 -4.45 0.34
CA LEU A 225 -8.46 -4.34 -1.11
C LEU A 225 -9.05 -5.64 -1.68
N GLY A 226 -8.47 -6.78 -1.30
CA GLY A 226 -8.91 -8.11 -1.71
C GLY A 226 -10.36 -8.38 -1.33
N GLN A 227 -10.75 -8.04 -0.10
CA GLN A 227 -12.14 -8.11 0.34
C GLN A 227 -13.04 -7.24 -0.55
N GLN A 228 -12.70 -5.96 -0.72
CA GLN A 228 -13.57 -5.01 -1.42
C GLN A 228 -13.79 -5.35 -2.90
N LEU A 229 -12.73 -5.77 -3.61
CA LEU A 229 -12.85 -6.19 -5.01
C LEU A 229 -13.57 -7.55 -5.13
N SER A 230 -13.34 -8.49 -4.19
CA SER A 230 -14.05 -9.78 -4.19
C SER A 230 -15.56 -9.64 -3.93
N GLU A 231 -15.96 -8.67 -3.12
CA GLU A 231 -17.37 -8.31 -2.93
C GLU A 231 -18.01 -7.73 -4.22
N ARG A 232 -17.19 -7.28 -5.18
CA ARG A 232 -17.59 -6.74 -6.49
C ARG A 232 -17.43 -7.75 -7.63
N GLY A 233 -17.25 -9.04 -7.32
CA GLY A 233 -17.18 -10.09 -8.33
C GLY A 233 -15.79 -10.27 -8.98
N ILE A 234 -14.74 -9.68 -8.41
CA ILE A 234 -13.37 -9.72 -8.94
C ILE A 234 -12.51 -10.64 -8.06
N ILE A 235 -11.77 -11.57 -8.66
CA ILE A 235 -10.79 -12.37 -7.92
C ILE A 235 -9.56 -11.51 -7.66
N VAL A 236 -9.04 -11.52 -6.44
CA VAL A 236 -7.77 -10.83 -6.12
C VAL A 236 -6.74 -11.82 -5.64
N ALA A 237 -5.56 -11.80 -6.24
CA ALA A 237 -4.40 -12.56 -5.84
C ALA A 237 -3.36 -11.64 -5.21
N CYS A 238 -3.28 -11.61 -3.88
CA CYS A 238 -2.27 -10.83 -3.17
C CYS A 238 -0.95 -11.61 -3.13
N ILE A 239 0.01 -11.20 -3.95
CA ILE A 239 1.32 -11.81 -4.10
C ILE A 239 2.25 -11.29 -3.00
N ASP A 240 2.82 -12.22 -2.25
CA ASP A 240 3.90 -11.95 -1.30
C ASP A 240 5.24 -12.07 -2.03
N TYR A 241 6.29 -11.44 -1.52
CA TYR A 241 7.64 -11.52 -2.06
C TYR A 241 8.65 -11.41 -0.90
N ARG A 242 9.92 -11.77 -1.11
CA ARG A 242 10.94 -11.58 -0.06
C ARG A 242 11.22 -10.09 0.15
N ASN A 243 11.38 -9.66 1.40
CA ASN A 243 11.73 -8.27 1.73
C ASN A 243 13.21 -8.15 2.08
N PHE A 244 13.73 -6.92 2.11
CA PHE A 244 15.06 -6.65 2.66
C PHE A 244 15.09 -6.96 4.18
N PRO A 245 16.15 -7.56 4.72
CA PRO A 245 17.43 -7.94 4.08
C PRO A 245 17.46 -9.35 3.48
N GLN A 246 16.34 -10.09 3.45
CA GLN A 246 16.29 -11.44 2.87
C GLN A 246 16.41 -11.43 1.33
N ALA A 247 16.10 -10.30 0.71
CA ALA A 247 16.21 -10.06 -0.72
C ALA A 247 16.52 -8.59 -1.00
N THR A 248 17.23 -8.34 -2.10
CA THR A 248 17.38 -7.01 -2.70
C THR A 248 16.33 -6.78 -3.77
N ILE A 249 16.25 -5.56 -4.33
CA ILE A 249 15.23 -5.20 -5.33
C ILE A 249 15.21 -6.14 -6.55
N GLY A 250 16.36 -6.61 -7.05
CA GLY A 250 16.40 -7.53 -8.18
C GLY A 250 15.74 -8.87 -7.87
N GLU A 251 15.95 -9.37 -6.67
CA GLU A 251 15.29 -10.59 -6.17
C GLU A 251 13.79 -10.36 -5.90
N MET A 252 13.39 -9.19 -5.40
CA MET A 252 11.97 -8.83 -5.23
C MET A 252 11.24 -8.81 -6.57
N VAL A 253 11.84 -8.20 -7.60
CA VAL A 253 11.31 -8.18 -8.97
C VAL A 253 11.17 -9.59 -9.53
N LYS A 254 12.17 -10.46 -9.30
CA LYS A 254 12.11 -11.87 -9.70
C LYS A 254 10.96 -12.62 -8.99
N ASP A 255 10.85 -12.48 -7.67
CA ASP A 255 9.82 -13.14 -6.87
C ASP A 255 8.41 -12.66 -7.29
N ALA A 256 8.22 -11.35 -7.50
CA ALA A 256 6.96 -10.78 -7.97
C ALA A 256 6.62 -11.25 -9.39
N SER A 257 7.59 -11.30 -10.30
CA SER A 257 7.40 -11.82 -11.66
C SER A 257 6.96 -13.29 -11.66
N GLN A 258 7.53 -14.12 -10.77
CA GLN A 258 7.08 -15.51 -10.60
C GLN A 258 5.65 -15.60 -10.06
N GLY A 259 5.28 -14.73 -9.11
CA GLY A 259 3.90 -14.67 -8.59
C GLY A 259 2.90 -14.26 -9.66
N ILE A 260 3.25 -13.27 -10.49
CA ILE A 260 2.44 -12.85 -11.64
C ILE A 260 2.31 -13.99 -12.64
N ALA A 261 3.40 -14.69 -12.96
CA ALA A 261 3.38 -15.87 -13.83
C ALA A 261 2.40 -16.93 -13.32
N PHE A 262 2.42 -17.21 -12.02
CA PHE A 262 1.49 -18.15 -11.42
C PHE A 262 0.03 -17.71 -11.60
N VAL A 263 -0.29 -16.42 -11.36
CA VAL A 263 -1.65 -15.91 -11.58
C VAL A 263 -2.05 -16.05 -13.04
N CYS A 264 -1.20 -15.62 -13.98
CA CYS A 264 -1.44 -15.73 -15.41
C CYS A 264 -1.72 -17.17 -15.86
N ASN A 265 -0.99 -18.14 -15.32
CA ASN A 265 -1.05 -19.54 -15.76
C ASN A 265 -2.12 -20.36 -15.03
N ASN A 266 -2.55 -19.95 -13.83
CA ASN A 266 -3.44 -20.76 -12.98
C ASN A 266 -4.79 -20.07 -12.67
N ALA A 267 -5.02 -18.83 -13.11
CA ALA A 267 -6.25 -18.08 -12.83
C ALA A 267 -7.54 -18.87 -13.10
N ALA A 268 -7.59 -19.61 -14.20
CA ALA A 268 -8.75 -20.39 -14.61
C ALA A 268 -9.17 -21.46 -13.58
N GLU A 269 -8.21 -22.07 -12.88
CA GLU A 269 -8.48 -23.09 -11.85
C GLU A 269 -9.24 -22.54 -10.64
N TYR A 270 -9.16 -21.22 -10.44
CA TYR A 270 -9.83 -20.52 -9.35
C TYR A 270 -11.11 -19.79 -9.81
N GLY A 271 -11.57 -20.04 -11.04
CA GLY A 271 -12.74 -19.39 -11.64
C GLY A 271 -12.43 -18.04 -12.27
N GLY A 272 -11.15 -17.72 -12.50
CA GLY A 272 -10.70 -16.52 -13.18
C GLY A 272 -10.80 -16.63 -14.70
N ASP A 273 -10.99 -15.50 -15.37
CA ASP A 273 -10.91 -15.37 -16.82
C ASP A 273 -9.46 -15.03 -17.21
N PRO A 274 -8.74 -15.92 -17.92
CA PRO A 274 -7.35 -15.67 -18.33
C PRO A 274 -7.19 -14.50 -19.30
N ASN A 275 -8.27 -14.02 -19.92
CA ASN A 275 -8.25 -12.85 -20.81
C ASN A 275 -8.54 -11.52 -20.08
N ARG A 276 -8.83 -11.58 -18.76
CA ARG A 276 -9.18 -10.43 -17.94
C ARG A 276 -8.34 -10.39 -16.67
N ILE A 277 -7.02 -10.47 -16.85
CA ILE A 277 -6.04 -10.35 -15.77
C ILE A 277 -5.51 -8.92 -15.73
N TYR A 278 -5.51 -8.32 -14.56
CA TYR A 278 -5.04 -6.96 -14.30
C TYR A 278 -3.91 -7.03 -13.29
N LEU A 279 -2.85 -6.26 -13.52
CA LEU A 279 -1.77 -6.12 -12.55
C LEU A 279 -2.02 -4.86 -11.72
N MET A 280 -1.88 -4.96 -10.41
CA MET A 280 -1.96 -3.81 -9.51
C MET A 280 -0.82 -3.83 -8.52
N GLY A 281 -0.25 -2.67 -8.23
CA GLY A 281 0.74 -2.52 -7.19
C GLY A 281 0.46 -1.30 -6.32
N GLN A 282 0.88 -1.35 -5.06
CA GLN A 282 0.74 -0.24 -4.12
C GLN A 282 2.10 0.18 -3.56
N SER A 283 2.41 1.47 -3.58
CA SER A 283 3.67 2.05 -3.04
C SER A 283 4.90 1.31 -3.58
N ALA A 284 5.73 0.73 -2.71
CA ALA A 284 6.86 -0.13 -3.11
C ALA A 284 6.46 -1.28 -4.05
N GLY A 285 5.25 -1.83 -3.91
CA GLY A 285 4.71 -2.85 -4.82
C GLY A 285 4.32 -2.30 -6.19
N ALA A 286 3.89 -1.04 -6.29
CA ALA A 286 3.69 -0.37 -7.58
C ALA A 286 5.03 -0.18 -8.30
N HIS A 287 6.08 0.19 -7.55
CA HIS A 287 7.43 0.24 -8.08
C HIS A 287 7.91 -1.14 -8.58
N ILE A 288 7.80 -2.18 -7.76
CA ILE A 288 8.22 -3.55 -8.13
C ILE A 288 7.44 -4.03 -9.37
N SER A 289 6.12 -3.87 -9.40
CA SER A 289 5.30 -4.24 -10.56
C SER A 289 5.69 -3.50 -11.83
N ALA A 290 5.98 -2.19 -11.73
CA ALA A 290 6.47 -1.42 -12.89
C ALA A 290 7.84 -1.91 -13.37
N CYS A 291 8.78 -2.23 -12.46
CA CYS A 291 10.06 -2.86 -12.81
C CYS A 291 9.86 -4.21 -13.52
N VAL A 292 8.92 -5.05 -13.04
CA VAL A 292 8.60 -6.33 -13.68
C VAL A 292 8.08 -6.13 -15.10
N LEU A 293 7.17 -5.17 -15.31
CA LEU A 293 6.62 -4.88 -16.63
C LEU A 293 7.70 -4.37 -17.60
N VAL A 294 8.57 -3.47 -17.16
CA VAL A 294 9.68 -2.95 -17.98
C VAL A 294 10.70 -4.05 -18.29
N ASP A 295 11.05 -4.90 -17.32
CA ASP A 295 11.93 -6.05 -17.55
C ASP A 295 11.34 -7.03 -18.58
N HIS A 296 10.03 -7.33 -18.49
CA HIS A 296 9.34 -8.16 -19.48
C HIS A 296 9.26 -7.50 -20.86
N MET A 297 8.99 -6.20 -20.93
CA MET A 297 9.00 -5.43 -22.18
C MET A 297 10.35 -5.55 -22.88
N ILE A 298 11.45 -5.41 -22.14
CA ILE A 298 12.81 -5.54 -22.68
C ILE A 298 13.05 -6.98 -23.17
N LYS A 299 12.60 -7.99 -22.41
CA LYS A 299 12.75 -9.40 -22.78
C LYS A 299 11.94 -9.80 -24.00
N GLU A 300 10.71 -9.33 -24.14
CA GLU A 300 9.85 -9.60 -25.29
C GLU A 300 10.31 -8.83 -26.54
N ALA A 301 10.89 -7.63 -26.37
CA ALA A 301 11.49 -6.88 -27.46
C ALA A 301 12.82 -7.48 -27.95
N GLY A 302 13.56 -8.16 -27.06
CA GLY A 302 14.76 -8.89 -27.41
C GLY A 302 14.42 -10.24 -28.05
N GLU A 303 14.95 -10.51 -29.24
CA GLU A 303 14.78 -11.82 -29.88
C GLU A 303 15.40 -12.94 -29.00
N GLY A 304 14.57 -13.84 -28.45
CA GLY A 304 15.02 -15.13 -27.93
C GLY A 304 15.01 -15.35 -26.41
N GLN A 305 14.45 -14.46 -25.60
CA GLN A 305 14.25 -14.75 -24.17
C GLN A 305 12.85 -15.30 -23.90
N SER A 306 12.77 -16.61 -23.59
CA SER A 306 11.52 -17.22 -23.16
C SER A 306 11.14 -16.73 -21.76
N THR A 307 9.98 -16.09 -21.65
CA THR A 307 9.36 -15.71 -20.38
C THR A 307 8.29 -16.73 -19.99
N SER A 308 8.04 -16.89 -18.69
CA SER A 308 7.02 -17.82 -18.16
C SER A 308 5.58 -17.30 -18.30
N TRP A 309 5.42 -16.05 -18.72
CA TRP A 309 4.18 -15.36 -19.02
C TRP A 309 4.47 -14.15 -19.93
N SER A 310 3.45 -13.61 -20.59
CA SER A 310 3.58 -12.50 -21.53
C SER A 310 2.82 -11.24 -21.09
N LEU A 311 3.34 -10.07 -21.46
CA LEU A 311 2.66 -8.77 -21.27
C LEU A 311 1.25 -8.75 -21.86
N SER A 312 1.04 -9.48 -22.97
CA SER A 312 -0.27 -9.60 -23.63
C SER A 312 -1.36 -10.27 -22.76
N GLN A 313 -0.98 -11.03 -21.73
CA GLN A 313 -1.91 -11.62 -20.76
C GLN A 313 -2.43 -10.59 -19.75
N ILE A 314 -1.74 -9.46 -19.58
CA ILE A 314 -2.14 -8.39 -18.67
C ILE A 314 -2.96 -7.35 -19.44
N LYS A 315 -4.24 -7.23 -19.09
CA LYS A 315 -5.19 -6.32 -19.75
C LYS A 315 -4.92 -4.85 -19.43
N ALA A 316 -4.50 -4.55 -18.20
CA ALA A 316 -4.06 -3.22 -17.77
C ALA A 316 -3.24 -3.32 -16.47
N TYR A 317 -2.45 -2.27 -16.22
CA TYR A 317 -1.69 -2.07 -14.98
C TYR A 317 -2.23 -0.88 -14.19
N PHE A 318 -2.41 -1.07 -12.89
CA PHE A 318 -2.86 -0.05 -11.93
C PHE A 318 -1.78 0.20 -10.87
N GLY A 319 -1.14 1.37 -10.90
CA GLY A 319 -0.12 1.76 -9.92
C GLY A 319 -0.68 2.73 -8.88
N LEU A 320 -0.73 2.34 -7.60
CA LEU A 320 -1.25 3.17 -6.51
C LEU A 320 -0.11 3.79 -5.71
N SER A 321 -0.01 5.13 -5.70
CA SER A 321 1.01 5.90 -4.96
C SER A 321 2.44 5.35 -5.08
N GLY A 322 2.86 4.99 -6.30
CA GLY A 322 4.18 4.40 -6.58
C GLY A 322 5.28 5.45 -6.83
N GLY A 323 6.53 5.05 -6.62
CA GLY A 323 7.72 5.80 -7.01
C GLY A 323 8.39 5.15 -8.22
N TYR A 324 8.60 5.89 -9.31
CA TYR A 324 9.03 5.34 -10.60
C TYR A 324 10.38 5.87 -11.11
N ASN A 325 10.89 6.92 -10.49
CA ASN A 325 12.24 7.46 -10.73
C ASN A 325 12.97 7.58 -9.40
N LEU A 326 13.75 6.56 -9.06
CA LEU A 326 14.39 6.47 -7.76
C LEU A 326 15.50 7.50 -7.57
N LEU A 327 16.13 7.96 -8.65
CA LEU A 327 17.19 8.98 -8.60
C LEU A 327 16.71 10.27 -7.93
N HIS A 328 15.45 10.66 -8.19
CA HIS A 328 14.84 11.85 -7.58
C HIS A 328 14.26 11.59 -6.19
N LEU A 329 14.17 10.33 -5.77
CA LEU A 329 13.54 9.94 -4.51
C LEU A 329 14.54 9.60 -3.40
N VAL A 330 15.83 9.40 -3.71
CA VAL A 330 16.86 9.09 -2.71
C VAL A 330 16.86 10.12 -1.58
N ASP A 331 17.04 11.39 -1.91
CA ASP A 331 17.14 12.46 -0.92
C ASP A 331 15.80 12.71 -0.24
N HIS A 332 14.69 12.58 -0.98
CA HIS A 332 13.35 12.64 -0.39
C HIS A 332 13.19 11.58 0.70
N PHE A 333 13.48 10.30 0.40
CA PHE A 333 13.37 9.21 1.36
C PHE A 333 14.30 9.37 2.57
N ASP A 334 15.52 9.87 2.37
CA ASP A 334 16.46 10.12 3.46
C ASP A 334 15.90 11.12 4.47
N THR A 335 15.34 12.24 3.99
CA THR A 335 14.70 13.24 4.86
C THR A 335 13.45 12.72 5.60
N ARG A 336 12.86 11.63 5.09
CA ARG A 336 11.66 10.98 5.63
C ARG A 336 11.96 9.77 6.52
N GLY A 337 13.24 9.45 6.74
CA GLY A 337 13.70 8.42 7.68
C GLY A 337 14.02 7.06 7.05
N LEU A 338 13.92 6.94 5.73
CA LEU A 338 14.51 5.82 4.99
C LEU A 338 15.90 6.23 4.52
N TYR A 339 16.89 6.05 5.40
CA TYR A 339 18.25 6.53 5.21
C TYR A 339 18.85 6.09 3.87
N ARG A 340 19.62 6.99 3.25
CA ARG A 340 20.28 6.76 1.95
C ARG A 340 21.05 5.44 1.91
N SER A 341 21.83 5.12 2.94
CA SER A 341 22.62 3.88 2.98
C SER A 341 21.75 2.62 2.95
N LEU A 342 20.63 2.62 3.69
CA LEU A 342 19.68 1.52 3.70
C LEU A 342 18.95 1.43 2.36
N PHE A 343 18.49 2.56 1.83
CA PHE A 343 17.84 2.63 0.53
C PHE A 343 18.74 2.08 -0.59
N LEU A 344 20.00 2.52 -0.65
CA LEU A 344 20.98 2.02 -1.61
C LEU A 344 21.27 0.53 -1.40
N SER A 345 21.29 0.04 -0.16
CA SER A 345 21.45 -1.40 0.11
C SER A 345 20.27 -2.22 -0.43
N ILE A 346 19.05 -1.72 -0.29
CA ILE A 346 17.84 -2.33 -0.90
C ILE A 346 17.97 -2.34 -2.42
N MET A 347 18.44 -1.22 -3.00
CA MET A 347 18.49 -0.99 -4.44
C MET A 347 19.74 -1.55 -5.14
N GLU A 348 20.55 -2.36 -4.47
CA GLU A 348 21.79 -2.96 -5.03
C GLU A 348 22.84 -1.90 -5.42
N GLY A 349 22.93 -0.83 -4.65
CA GLY A 349 23.89 0.26 -4.83
C GLY A 349 23.37 1.41 -5.71
N GLU A 350 24.19 2.46 -5.81
CA GLU A 350 23.84 3.69 -6.53
C GLU A 350 23.81 3.48 -8.06
N GLU A 351 24.69 2.64 -8.59
CA GLU A 351 24.73 2.30 -10.02
C GLU A 351 23.45 1.60 -10.49
N SER A 352 22.83 0.82 -9.61
CA SER A 352 21.60 0.07 -9.87
C SER A 352 20.33 0.93 -9.85
N LEU A 353 20.39 2.17 -9.32
CA LEU A 353 19.21 3.05 -9.26
C LEU A 353 18.62 3.34 -10.64
N ARG A 354 19.47 3.48 -11.67
CA ARG A 354 19.00 3.67 -13.05
C ARG A 354 18.23 2.44 -13.53
N LYS A 355 18.77 1.25 -13.30
CA LYS A 355 18.17 -0.04 -13.69
C LYS A 355 16.80 -0.26 -13.04
N TYR A 356 16.66 0.11 -11.77
CA TYR A 356 15.41 -0.01 -11.03
C TYR A 356 14.63 1.31 -10.99
N SER A 357 14.81 2.20 -11.96
CA SER A 357 13.94 3.36 -12.15
C SER A 357 13.14 3.16 -13.43
N PRO A 358 11.91 2.60 -13.38
CA PRO A 358 11.09 2.36 -14.57
C PRO A 358 10.98 3.56 -15.50
N GLU A 359 10.81 4.77 -14.96
CA GLU A 359 10.75 6.02 -15.74
C GLU A 359 12.03 6.29 -16.52
N VAL A 360 13.20 5.99 -15.95
CA VAL A 360 14.50 6.18 -16.61
C VAL A 360 14.74 5.08 -17.64
N MET A 361 14.41 3.83 -17.29
CA MET A 361 14.64 2.67 -18.16
C MET A 361 13.85 2.72 -19.45
N VAL A 362 12.59 3.15 -19.41
CA VAL A 362 11.77 3.24 -20.65
C VAL A 362 12.28 4.28 -21.63
N GLN A 363 13.06 5.26 -21.17
CA GLN A 363 13.66 6.31 -22.01
C GLN A 363 14.95 5.85 -22.70
N ASP A 364 15.51 4.69 -22.33
CA ASP A 364 16.74 4.19 -22.95
C ASP A 364 16.53 3.99 -24.48
N PRO A 365 17.38 4.60 -25.34
CA PRO A 365 17.25 4.55 -26.79
C PRO A 365 17.14 3.14 -27.38
N TYR A 366 17.71 2.13 -26.71
CA TYR A 366 17.71 0.74 -27.18
C TYR A 366 16.37 0.03 -26.94
N VAL A 367 15.56 0.50 -25.98
CA VAL A 367 14.33 -0.18 -25.56
C VAL A 367 13.08 0.69 -25.67
N ARG A 368 13.21 2.01 -25.82
CA ARG A 368 12.09 2.96 -25.86
C ARG A 368 11.04 2.64 -26.94
N ASN A 369 11.46 2.04 -28.06
CA ASN A 369 10.54 1.65 -29.14
C ASN A 369 9.62 0.49 -28.75
N ALA A 370 9.94 -0.23 -27.66
CA ALA A 370 9.14 -1.31 -27.12
C ALA A 370 8.09 -0.84 -26.10
N VAL A 371 8.10 0.44 -25.69
CA VAL A 371 7.11 1.00 -24.74
C VAL A 371 5.65 0.72 -25.15
N PRO A 372 5.26 0.75 -26.43
CA PRO A 372 3.90 0.37 -26.85
C PRO A 372 3.50 -1.09 -26.56
N LEU A 373 4.44 -1.99 -26.24
CA LEU A 373 4.15 -3.36 -25.80
C LEU A 373 3.60 -3.41 -24.37
N LEU A 374 3.85 -2.38 -23.55
CA LEU A 374 3.32 -2.32 -22.20
C LEU A 374 1.78 -2.29 -22.22
N PRO A 375 1.13 -2.97 -21.25
CA PRO A 375 -0.32 -2.87 -21.12
C PRO A 375 -0.73 -1.42 -20.78
N PRO A 376 -1.99 -1.03 -21.03
CA PRO A 376 -2.50 0.27 -20.58
C PRO A 376 -2.21 0.51 -19.10
N VAL A 377 -1.65 1.67 -18.77
CA VAL A 377 -1.20 2.04 -17.43
C VAL A 377 -2.09 3.15 -16.88
N SER A 378 -2.76 2.91 -15.74
CA SER A 378 -3.43 3.97 -14.97
C SER A 378 -2.75 4.12 -13.61
N LEU A 379 -2.23 5.31 -13.32
CA LEU A 379 -1.54 5.62 -12.08
C LEU A 379 -2.43 6.49 -11.20
N PHE A 380 -2.65 6.06 -9.96
CA PHE A 380 -3.55 6.71 -9.01
C PHE A 380 -2.71 7.28 -7.87
N HIS A 381 -2.88 8.56 -7.55
CA HIS A 381 -2.06 9.22 -6.53
C HIS A 381 -2.83 10.32 -5.80
N GLY A 382 -2.62 10.46 -4.50
CA GLY A 382 -3.17 11.58 -3.71
C GLY A 382 -2.29 12.82 -3.82
N THR A 383 -2.88 14.01 -3.96
CA THR A 383 -2.10 15.26 -4.11
C THR A 383 -1.43 15.73 -2.82
N ALA A 384 -1.88 15.23 -1.67
CA ALA A 384 -1.27 15.50 -0.36
C ALA A 384 -0.38 14.34 0.12
N ASP A 385 0.01 13.42 -0.77
CA ASP A 385 0.97 12.36 -0.48
C ASP A 385 2.35 12.96 -0.24
N TYR A 386 2.83 12.85 1.00
CA TYR A 386 4.16 13.31 1.38
C TYR A 386 5.15 12.17 1.58
N SER A 387 4.68 10.91 1.47
CA SER A 387 5.53 9.72 1.52
C SER A 387 6.23 9.55 0.18
N ILE A 388 5.46 9.63 -0.91
CA ILE A 388 5.99 9.69 -2.29
C ILE A 388 5.29 10.87 -2.99
N PRO A 389 6.03 11.84 -3.57
CA PRO A 389 5.40 12.95 -4.27
C PRO A 389 4.54 12.47 -5.45
N CYS A 390 3.35 13.04 -5.62
CA CYS A 390 2.39 12.63 -6.66
C CYS A 390 2.91 12.88 -8.09
N GLU A 391 3.85 13.80 -8.23
CA GLU A 391 4.64 14.10 -9.42
C GLU A 391 5.37 12.85 -9.95
N SER A 392 5.71 11.89 -9.09
CA SER A 392 6.29 10.63 -9.56
C SER A 392 5.33 9.87 -10.46
N SER A 393 4.04 9.76 -10.10
CA SER A 393 3.03 9.14 -10.96
C SER A 393 2.79 9.97 -12.22
N LYS A 394 2.69 11.29 -12.08
CA LYS A 394 2.43 12.18 -13.22
C LYS A 394 3.54 12.10 -14.27
N LYS A 395 4.80 12.29 -13.87
CA LYS A 395 5.95 12.24 -14.78
C LYS A 395 6.08 10.89 -15.46
N PHE A 396 5.89 9.80 -14.73
CA PHE A 396 5.97 8.47 -15.34
C PHE A 396 4.87 8.23 -16.38
N ALA A 397 3.62 8.64 -16.11
CA ALA A 397 2.54 8.54 -17.09
C ALA A 397 2.79 9.42 -18.32
N ASP A 398 3.29 10.65 -18.12
CA ASP A 398 3.63 11.57 -19.21
C ASP A 398 4.77 10.97 -20.08
N THR A 399 5.84 10.47 -19.46
CA THR A 399 6.96 9.80 -20.16
C THR A 399 6.49 8.59 -20.97
N LEU A 400 5.65 7.73 -20.39
CA LEU A 400 5.11 6.58 -21.12
C LEU A 400 4.26 7.03 -22.33
N SER A 401 3.45 8.07 -22.16
CA SER A 401 2.61 8.61 -23.23
C SER A 401 3.43 9.25 -24.36
N GLU A 402 4.47 10.00 -24.02
CA GLU A 402 5.41 10.60 -24.99
C GLU A 402 6.16 9.54 -25.82
N LEU A 403 6.39 8.37 -25.24
CA LEU A 403 7.04 7.23 -25.90
C LEU A 403 6.04 6.29 -26.62
N GLY A 404 4.78 6.71 -26.78
CA GLY A 404 3.75 5.97 -27.52
C GLY A 404 3.02 4.89 -26.73
N GLY A 405 3.27 4.78 -25.43
CA GLY A 405 2.51 3.93 -24.52
C GLY A 405 1.13 4.52 -24.21
N LYS A 406 0.23 3.66 -23.70
CA LYS A 406 -1.11 4.09 -23.23
C LYS A 406 -1.05 4.30 -21.73
N ALA A 407 -0.81 5.53 -21.28
CA ALA A 407 -0.71 5.85 -19.87
C ALA A 407 -1.55 7.05 -19.44
N GLU A 408 -2.02 7.04 -18.21
CA GLU A 408 -2.70 8.18 -17.58
C GLU A 408 -2.39 8.25 -16.09
N ALA A 409 -2.52 9.46 -15.54
CA ALA A 409 -2.40 9.70 -14.11
C ALA A 409 -3.68 10.37 -13.58
N VAL A 410 -4.28 9.74 -12.56
CA VAL A 410 -5.46 10.20 -11.84
C VAL A 410 -5.04 10.71 -10.47
N MET A 411 -5.34 11.99 -10.22
CA MET A 411 -4.95 12.68 -8.99
C MET A 411 -6.16 12.90 -8.11
N TYR A 412 -6.09 12.43 -6.86
CA TYR A 412 -7.12 12.61 -5.85
C TYR A 412 -6.77 13.77 -4.92
N GLU A 413 -7.56 14.83 -5.00
CA GLU A 413 -7.27 16.07 -4.30
C GLU A 413 -7.29 15.90 -2.77
N GLY A 414 -6.24 16.38 -2.10
CA GLY A 414 -6.13 16.39 -0.64
C GLY A 414 -5.91 15.02 0.01
N LYS A 415 -5.82 13.92 -0.77
CA LYS A 415 -5.57 12.57 -0.24
C LYS A 415 -4.09 12.37 0.09
N THR A 416 -3.82 11.79 1.26
CA THR A 416 -2.46 11.38 1.65
C THR A 416 -2.09 10.00 1.11
N HIS A 417 -0.87 9.52 1.41
CA HIS A 417 -0.40 8.21 0.96
C HIS A 417 -1.37 7.10 1.32
N THR A 418 -1.82 7.03 2.56
CA THR A 418 -2.66 5.92 3.04
C THR A 418 -4.14 6.14 2.86
N ASP A 419 -4.59 7.38 2.62
CA ASP A 419 -6.02 7.66 2.48
C ASP A 419 -6.66 6.78 1.41
N LEU A 420 -6.00 6.64 0.26
CA LEU A 420 -6.52 5.91 -0.91
C LEU A 420 -6.73 4.41 -0.68
N PHE A 421 -5.88 3.75 0.12
CA PHE A 421 -5.93 2.29 0.27
C PHE A 421 -6.19 1.81 1.71
N LEU A 422 -6.34 2.73 2.66
CA LEU A 422 -6.61 2.40 4.06
C LEU A 422 -7.79 3.21 4.63
N GLN A 423 -7.68 4.54 4.75
CA GLN A 423 -8.73 5.34 5.39
C GLN A 423 -10.03 5.40 4.58
N ASP A 424 -9.96 5.65 3.27
CA ASP A 424 -11.15 5.70 2.40
C ASP A 424 -11.84 4.34 2.30
N PRO A 425 -11.10 3.22 2.12
CA PRO A 425 -11.67 1.89 2.26
C PRO A 425 -12.33 1.60 3.61
N MET A 426 -11.73 2.03 4.73
CA MET A 426 -12.28 1.84 6.07
C MET A 426 -13.49 2.74 6.36
N ARG A 427 -13.62 3.87 5.66
CA ARG A 427 -14.77 4.79 5.80
C ARG A 427 -16.09 4.16 5.34
N GLY A 428 -16.02 3.21 4.40
CA GLY A 428 -17.20 2.61 3.78
C GLY A 428 -17.96 3.60 2.91
N GLY A 429 -19.15 3.22 2.43
CA GLY A 429 -19.87 3.99 1.42
C GLY A 429 -19.13 4.03 0.07
N MET A 430 -19.25 5.14 -0.65
CA MET A 430 -18.58 5.37 -1.94
C MET A 430 -17.09 5.69 -1.74
N ASP A 431 -16.26 5.16 -2.63
CA ASP A 431 -14.81 5.39 -2.66
C ASP A 431 -14.37 5.54 -4.10
N GLU A 432 -13.82 6.71 -4.37
CA GLU A 432 -13.55 7.17 -5.72
C GLU A 432 -12.53 6.26 -6.41
N LEU A 433 -11.48 5.83 -5.71
CA LEU A 433 -10.49 4.92 -6.24
C LEU A 433 -11.12 3.57 -6.59
N LEU A 434 -11.91 3.00 -5.69
CA LEU A 434 -12.56 1.72 -5.92
C LEU A 434 -13.52 1.78 -7.11
N GLU A 435 -14.33 2.84 -7.23
CA GLU A 435 -15.23 3.00 -8.37
C GLU A 435 -14.47 3.20 -9.69
N ASP A 436 -13.39 3.99 -9.67
CA ASP A 436 -12.52 4.17 -10.84
C ASP A 436 -11.92 2.82 -11.27
N LEU A 437 -11.45 2.00 -10.33
CA LEU A 437 -10.92 0.66 -10.60
C LEU A 437 -12.00 -0.26 -11.21
N ILE A 438 -13.20 -0.29 -10.63
CA ILE A 438 -14.31 -1.12 -11.11
C ILE A 438 -14.73 -0.70 -12.52
N SER A 439 -14.84 0.61 -12.77
CA SER A 439 -15.19 1.15 -14.09
C SER A 439 -14.19 0.71 -15.17
N ARG A 440 -12.90 0.61 -14.82
CA ARG A 440 -11.83 0.20 -15.73
C ARG A 440 -11.76 -1.31 -15.93
N ILE A 441 -12.05 -2.10 -14.89
CA ILE A 441 -12.08 -3.56 -14.99
C ILE A 441 -13.32 -4.06 -15.76
N HIS A 442 -14.42 -3.30 -15.71
CA HIS A 442 -15.69 -3.64 -16.36
C HIS A 442 -16.03 -2.72 -17.54
N CYS A 443 -15.08 -1.98 -18.11
CA CYS A 443 -15.33 -1.05 -19.21
C CYS A 443 -16.00 -1.72 -20.43
N ASP A 444 -15.66 -2.98 -20.68
CA ASP A 444 -16.17 -3.77 -21.80
C ASP A 444 -17.42 -4.60 -21.42
N ASN A 445 -17.92 -4.48 -20.18
CA ASN A 445 -19.07 -5.26 -19.68
C ASN A 445 -20.02 -4.40 -18.81
N PRO A 446 -20.99 -3.71 -19.44
CA PRO A 446 -21.94 -2.82 -18.76
C PRO A 446 -22.82 -3.54 -17.73
N GLU A 447 -23.20 -4.80 -17.99
CA GLU A 447 -24.02 -5.60 -17.07
C GLU A 447 -23.26 -5.90 -15.78
N ALA A 448 -22.00 -6.32 -15.89
CA ALA A 448 -21.15 -6.56 -14.74
C ALA A 448 -20.81 -5.26 -13.99
N LEU A 449 -20.69 -4.13 -14.68
CA LEU A 449 -20.54 -2.81 -14.06
C LEU A 449 -21.79 -2.42 -13.26
N ALA A 450 -22.98 -2.68 -13.81
CA ALA A 450 -24.25 -2.44 -13.11
C ALA A 450 -24.40 -3.37 -11.89
N GLU A 451 -24.05 -4.66 -12.00
CA GLU A 451 -24.05 -5.61 -10.88
C GLU A 451 -23.06 -5.17 -9.79
N ALA A 452 -21.83 -4.78 -10.18
CA ALA A 452 -20.82 -4.27 -9.26
C ALA A 452 -21.25 -2.96 -8.59
N SER A 453 -21.96 -2.08 -9.29
CA SER A 453 -22.48 -0.83 -8.73
C SER A 453 -23.67 -1.06 -7.79
N ASN A 454 -24.48 -2.10 -8.06
CA ASN A 454 -25.62 -2.50 -7.23
C ASN A 454 -25.22 -3.38 -6.02
N ALA A 455 -23.98 -3.88 -5.99
CA ALA A 455 -23.43 -4.54 -4.82
C ALA A 455 -23.58 -3.63 -3.58
N HIS A 456 -23.94 -4.22 -2.44
CA HIS A 456 -24.33 -3.49 -1.24
C HIS A 456 -23.35 -2.36 -0.90
N LYS A 457 -23.87 -1.17 -0.57
CA LYS A 457 -23.06 -0.03 -0.10
C LYS A 457 -22.09 -0.52 0.98
N ARG A 458 -20.79 -0.29 0.76
CA ARG A 458 -19.72 -0.82 1.61
C ARG A 458 -19.98 -0.46 3.07
N ARG A 459 -19.86 -1.47 3.92
CA ARG A 459 -19.97 -1.28 5.37
C ARG A 459 -18.79 -0.42 5.85
N ARG A 460 -19.10 0.59 6.67
CA ARG A 460 -18.09 1.35 7.41
C ARG A 460 -17.39 0.46 8.43
N LEU A 461 -16.06 0.41 8.37
CA LEU A 461 -15.24 -0.38 9.28
C LEU A 461 -14.78 0.44 10.49
N VAL A 462 -14.54 1.74 10.30
CA VAL A 462 -14.08 2.65 11.35
C VAL A 462 -15.00 3.88 11.45
N PRO A 463 -15.37 4.33 12.67
CA PRO A 463 -16.16 5.55 12.86
C PRO A 463 -15.52 6.79 12.21
N GLU A 464 -16.35 7.68 11.65
CA GLU A 464 -15.87 8.87 10.92
C GLU A 464 -14.97 9.78 11.77
N CYS A 465 -15.31 9.97 13.05
CA CYS A 465 -14.51 10.80 13.95
C CYS A 465 -13.10 10.25 14.15
N MET A 466 -12.95 8.93 14.23
CA MET A 466 -11.65 8.27 14.37
C MET A 466 -10.83 8.39 13.09
N LEU A 467 -11.47 8.23 11.91
CA LEU A 467 -10.80 8.40 10.62
C LEU A 467 -10.32 9.85 10.41
N LYS A 468 -11.17 10.84 10.68
CA LYS A 468 -10.79 12.26 10.59
C LYS A 468 -9.64 12.61 11.52
N LEU A 469 -9.60 12.01 12.72
CA LEU A 469 -8.49 12.19 13.65
C LEU A 469 -7.24 11.46 13.16
N ALA A 470 -7.40 10.25 12.62
CA ALA A 470 -6.31 9.44 12.06
C ALA A 470 -5.61 10.19 10.92
N THR A 471 -6.35 10.79 9.99
CA THR A 471 -5.78 11.61 8.90
C THR A 471 -4.94 12.78 9.46
N LYS A 472 -5.39 13.44 10.53
CA LYS A 472 -4.65 14.56 11.15
C LYS A 472 -3.35 14.15 11.84
N VAL A 473 -3.29 12.92 12.37
CA VAL A 473 -2.13 12.39 13.10
C VAL A 473 -1.33 11.39 12.28
N SER A 474 -1.71 11.17 11.01
CA SER A 474 -1.05 10.23 10.11
C SER A 474 0.44 10.58 10.02
N PRO A 475 1.33 9.59 10.13
CA PRO A 475 2.74 9.77 9.84
C PRO A 475 3.09 9.52 8.37
N PHE A 476 2.09 9.13 7.53
CA PHE A 476 2.18 8.87 6.09
C PHE A 476 1.36 9.78 5.18
#